data_AF-B2HT44-F1
#
_entry.id   AF-B2HT44-F1
#
_cell.length_a   1.000
_cell.length_b   1.000
_cell.length_c   1.000
_cell.angle_alpha   90.00
_cell.angle_beta   90.00
_cell.angle_gamma   90.00
#
_symmetry.space_group_name_H-M   'P 1'
#
loop_
_entity.id
_entity.type
_entity.pdbx_description
1 polymer ?
#
loop_
_entity_poly.entity_id
_entity_poly.type
_entity_poly.pdbx_seq_one_letter_code
_entity_poly.pdbx_strand_id
1 'polypeptide(L)'
;MELDDHNGETDSVTPISQLGYEACRDELIEVVRLLEQGGLDLDTSLKLWERGEVLAKRCEEHLAGARQRVADALAASEAEQD
;
A
#
# COMPACT_ATOMS: atom_id res chain seq x y z
N MET A 1 -0.42 -1.32 45.35
CA MET A 1 -1.45 -2.35 45.13
C MET A 1 -2.47 -1.71 44.18
N GLU A 2 -2.00 -1.32 42.99
CA GLU A 2 -1.96 -2.14 41.77
C GLU A 2 -3.36 -2.55 41.33
N LEU A 3 -4.05 -1.59 40.71
CA LEU A 3 -5.14 -1.79 39.75
C LEU A 3 -5.10 -0.56 38.83
N ASP A 4 -4.56 -0.72 37.62
CA ASP A 4 -5.07 -0.03 36.44
C ASP A 4 -4.55 -0.76 35.18
N ASP A 5 -5.35 -1.76 34.81
CA ASP A 5 -5.42 -2.36 33.48
C ASP A 5 -5.95 -1.31 32.49
N HIS A 6 -5.05 -0.52 31.92
CA HIS A 6 -5.36 0.37 30.79
C HIS A 6 -4.22 0.29 29.77
N ASN A 7 -4.39 -0.49 28.70
CA ASN A 7 -4.62 0.09 27.37
C ASN A 7 -4.75 -1.04 26.31
N GLY A 8 -6.00 -1.42 26.01
CA GLY A 8 -6.37 -2.31 24.91
C GLY A 8 -6.40 -1.58 23.58
N GLU A 9 -5.29 -0.95 23.18
CA GLU A 9 -5.19 -0.21 21.93
C GLU A 9 -4.55 -1.10 20.86
N THR A 10 -5.33 -2.02 20.32
CA THR A 10 -5.05 -2.54 18.97
C THR A 10 -5.33 -1.38 18.02
N ASP A 11 -4.33 -0.51 17.84
CA ASP A 11 -4.29 0.47 16.75
C ASP A 11 -4.66 -0.30 15.48
N SER A 12 -5.87 -0.04 14.99
CA SER A 12 -6.44 -0.72 13.84
C SER A 12 -5.64 -0.28 12.63
N VAL A 13 -4.53 -0.96 12.37
CA VAL A 13 -3.72 -0.78 11.16
C VAL A 13 -4.65 -1.03 9.99
N THR A 14 -4.98 0.05 9.25
CA THR A 14 -5.81 -0.02 8.05
C THR A 14 -5.24 -1.11 7.14
N PRO A 15 -6.02 -2.14 6.79
CA PRO A 15 -5.56 -3.19 5.88
C PRO A 15 -5.06 -2.56 4.58
N ILE A 16 -3.96 -3.07 4.01
CA ILE A 16 -3.38 -2.54 2.76
C ILE A 16 -4.42 -2.48 1.64
N SER A 17 -5.36 -3.43 1.60
CA SER A 17 -6.49 -3.45 0.67
C SER A 17 -7.39 -2.21 0.73
N GLN A 18 -7.40 -1.49 1.84
CA GLN A 18 -8.18 -0.25 2.05
C GLN A 18 -7.35 1.02 1.86
N LEU A 19 -6.02 0.92 1.66
CA LEU A 19 -5.18 2.07 1.40
C LEU A 19 -5.47 2.65 0.01
N GLY A 20 -5.51 3.98 -0.08
CA GLY A 20 -5.43 4.72 -1.33
C GLY A 20 -4.04 4.64 -1.94
N TYR A 21 -3.90 5.04 -3.21
CA TYR A 21 -2.64 4.95 -3.95
C TYR A 21 -1.48 5.67 -3.24
N GLU A 22 -1.69 6.90 -2.76
CA GLU A 22 -0.64 7.70 -2.13
C GLU A 22 -0.15 7.07 -0.82
N ALA A 23 -1.07 6.67 0.07
CA ALA A 23 -0.72 5.98 1.31
C ALA A 23 0.01 4.64 1.05
N CYS A 24 -0.46 3.88 0.05
CA CYS A 24 0.18 2.62 -0.36
C CYS A 24 1.60 2.84 -0.90
N ARG A 25 1.80 3.90 -1.70
CA ARG A 25 3.11 4.28 -2.25
C ARG A 25 4.05 4.75 -1.15
N ASP A 26 3.59 5.61 -0.26
CA ASP A 26 4.43 6.20 0.78
C ASP A 26 4.91 5.13 1.77
N GLU A 27 4.04 4.17 2.11
CA GLU A 27 4.40 3.02 2.92
C GLU A 27 5.38 2.08 2.19
N LEU A 28 5.20 1.87 0.88
CA LEU A 28 6.12 1.06 0.07
C LEU A 28 7.52 1.69 0.04
N ILE A 29 7.60 3.02 -0.08
CA ILE A 29 8.88 3.77 -0.02
C ILE A 29 9.56 3.54 1.32
N GLU A 30 8.82 3.56 2.43
CA GLU A 30 9.38 3.32 3.76
C GLU A 30 9.88 1.88 3.93
N VAL A 31 9.11 0.89 3.44
CA VAL A 31 9.53 -0.52 3.43
C VAL A 31 10.84 -0.69 2.64
N VAL A 32 10.92 -0.12 1.44
CA VAL A 32 12.13 -0.17 0.62
C VAL A 32 13.30 0.50 1.34
N ARG A 33 13.09 1.69 1.93
CA ARG A 33 14.12 2.40 2.69
C ARG A 33 14.69 1.57 3.84
N LEU A 34 13.84 0.88 4.60
CA LEU A 34 14.26 0.01 5.70
C LEU A 34 15.04 -1.22 5.22
N LEU A 35 14.59 -1.84 4.13
CA LEU A 35 15.29 -2.98 3.51
C LEU A 35 16.67 -2.55 2.98
N GLU A 36 16.77 -1.39 2.33
CA GLU A 36 18.03 -0.85 1.78
C GLU A 36 19.02 -0.41 2.86
N GLN A 37 18.52 0.08 4.00
CA GLN A 37 19.37 0.43 5.16
C GLN A 37 20.10 -0.80 5.71
N GLY A 38 19.50 -1.99 5.60
CA GLY A 38 20.03 -3.22 6.17
C GLY A 38 20.09 -3.18 7.70
N GLY A 39 20.90 -4.05 8.31
CA GLY A 39 21.03 -4.16 9.77
C GLY A 39 19.86 -4.84 10.47
N LEU A 40 18.89 -5.35 9.69
CA LEU A 40 17.77 -6.14 10.16
C LEU A 40 18.15 -7.62 10.18
N ASP A 41 17.57 -8.37 11.11
CA ASP A 41 17.64 -9.83 11.05
C ASP A 41 16.80 -10.38 9.87
N LEU A 42 16.97 -11.67 9.59
CA LEU A 42 16.32 -12.32 8.46
C LEU A 42 14.78 -12.31 8.58
N ASP A 43 14.23 -12.56 9.76
CA ASP A 43 12.77 -12.61 9.97
C ASP A 43 12.14 -11.22 9.79
N THR A 44 12.78 -10.18 10.34
CA THR A 44 12.35 -8.80 10.12
C THR A 44 12.45 -8.39 8.64
N SER A 45 13.54 -8.77 7.97
CA SER A 45 13.74 -8.51 6.54
C SER A 45 12.66 -9.19 5.68
N LEU A 46 12.31 -10.43 6.00
CA LEU A 46 11.27 -11.18 5.30
C LEU A 46 9.88 -10.56 5.50
N LYS A 47 9.52 -10.16 6.73
CA LYS A 47 8.24 -9.49 7.01
C LYS A 47 8.10 -8.17 6.25
N LEU A 48 9.16 -7.38 6.18
CA LEU A 48 9.18 -6.15 5.38
C LEU A 48 9.02 -6.46 3.91
N TRP A 49 9.72 -7.46 3.38
CA TRP A 49 9.58 -7.87 1.99
C TRP A 49 8.15 -8.31 1.67
N GLU A 50 7.54 -9.20 2.46
CA GLU A 50 6.15 -9.64 2.28
C GLU A 50 5.16 -8.48 2.31
N ARG A 51 5.36 -7.51 3.23
CA ARG A 51 4.56 -6.29 3.27
C ARG A 51 4.74 -5.46 2.00
N GLY A 52 5.99 -5.30 1.54
CA GLY A 52 6.35 -4.62 0.31
C GLY A 52 5.66 -5.23 -0.92
N GLU A 53 5.61 -6.55 -1.03
CA GLU A 53 4.93 -7.26 -2.12
C GLU A 53 3.43 -6.95 -2.16
N VAL A 54 2.77 -6.94 -0.99
CA VAL A 54 1.33 -6.62 -0.89
C VAL A 54 1.07 -5.15 -1.26
N LEU A 55 1.92 -4.23 -0.82
CA LEU A 55 1.84 -2.81 -1.19
C LEU A 55 2.07 -2.59 -2.68
N ALA A 56 3.09 -3.22 -3.27
CA ALA A 56 3.38 -3.12 -4.69
C ALA A 56 2.19 -3.58 -5.54
N LYS A 57 1.61 -4.75 -5.20
CA LYS A 57 0.39 -5.25 -5.85
C LYS A 57 -0.77 -4.27 -5.74
N ARG A 58 -0.98 -3.67 -4.56
CA ARG A 58 -2.07 -2.71 -4.35
C ARG A 58 -1.86 -1.42 -5.15
N CYS A 59 -0.62 -0.92 -5.24
CA CYS A 59 -0.26 0.18 -6.13
C CYS A 59 -0.56 -0.14 -7.60
N GLU A 60 -0.21 -1.34 -8.06
CA GLU A 60 -0.49 -1.80 -9.42
C GLU A 60 -1.99 -1.85 -9.74
N GLU A 61 -2.81 -2.33 -8.80
CA GLU A 61 -4.28 -2.34 -8.92
C GLU A 61 -4.85 -0.92 -9.09
N HIS A 62 -4.40 0.02 -8.25
CA HIS A 62 -4.79 1.44 -8.36
C HIS A 62 -4.40 2.02 -9.72
N LEU A 63 -3.18 1.77 -10.17
CA LEU A 63 -2.69 2.24 -11.46
C LEU A 63 -3.43 1.59 -12.63
N ALA A 64 -3.79 0.31 -12.53
CA ALA A 64 -4.59 -0.39 -13.54
C ALA A 64 -5.99 0.24 -13.66
N GLY A 65 -6.67 0.51 -12.55
CA GLY A 65 -7.96 1.20 -12.55
C GLY A 65 -7.87 2.64 -13.09
N ALA A 66 -6.77 3.35 -12.81
CA ALA A 66 -6.53 4.68 -13.41
C ALA A 66 -6.32 4.60 -14.92
N ARG A 67 -5.50 3.65 -15.40
CA ARG A 67 -5.28 3.42 -16.84
C ARG A 67 -6.58 3.08 -17.58
N GLN A 68 -7.42 2.22 -17.01
CA GLN A 68 -8.71 1.87 -17.61
C GLN A 68 -9.61 3.10 -17.76
N ARG A 69 -9.74 3.93 -16.71
CA ARG A 69 -10.54 5.16 -16.78
C ARG A 69 -10.07 6.13 -17.86
N VAL A 70 -8.76 6.23 -18.05
CA VAL A 70 -8.17 7.05 -19.13
C VAL A 70 -8.50 6.46 -20.49
N ALA A 71 -8.35 5.14 -20.67
CA ALA A 71 -8.68 4.46 -21.91
C ALA A 71 -10.16 4.63 -22.29
N ASP A 72 -11.08 4.46 -21.33
CA ASP A 72 -12.52 4.64 -21.55
C ASP A 72 -12.88 6.08 -21.95
N ALA A 73 -12.25 7.08 -21.31
CA ALA A 73 -12.46 8.49 -21.63
C ALA A 73 -11.96 8.85 -23.04
N LEU A 74 -10.82 8.29 -23.47
CA LEU A 74 -10.31 8.46 -24.83
C LEU A 74 -11.23 7.81 -25.86
N ALA A 75 -11.65 6.56 -25.63
CA ALA A 75 -12.56 5.85 -26.54
C ALA A 75 -13.93 6.54 -26.67
N ALA A 76 -14.46 7.11 -25.58
CA ALA A 76 -15.68 7.90 -25.63
C ALA A 76 -15.50 9.19 -26.45
N SER A 77 -14.37 9.88 -26.28
CA SER A 77 -14.05 11.07 -27.08
C SER A 77 -13.85 10.77 -28.56
N GLU A 78 -13.34 9.58 -28.92
CA GLU A 78 -13.20 9.15 -30.31
C GLU A 78 -14.58 8.82 -30.93
N ALA A 79 -15.45 8.14 -30.18
CA ALA A 79 -16.81 7.80 -30.63
C ALA A 79 -17.74 9.02 -30.79
N GLU A 80 -17.47 10.13 -30.09
CA GLU A 80 -18.18 11.40 -30.27
C GLU A 80 -17.70 12.19 -31.50
N GLN A 81 -16.53 11.85 -32.07
CA GLN A 81 -15.94 12.52 -33.22
C GLN A 81 -16.29 11.88 -34.57
N ASP A 82 -16.77 10.63 -34.57
CA ASP A 82 -17.25 9.87 -35.73
C ASP A 82 -18.76 10.04 -35.98
#